data_AF-A0AAD8I9T0-F1
#
_entry.id   AF-A0AAD8I9T0-F1
#
_cell.length_a   1.000
_cell.length_b   1.000
_cell.length_c   1.000
_cell.angle_alpha   90.00
_cell.angle_beta   90.00
_cell.angle_gamma   90.00
#
_symmetry.space_group_name_H-M   'P 1'
#
loop_
_entity.id
_entity.type
_entity.pdbx_description
1 polymer ?
#
loop_
_entity_poly.entity_id
_entity_poly.type
_entity_poly.pdbx_seq_one_letter_code
_entity_poly.pdbx_strand_id
1 'polypeptide(L)'
;MNMHRCIVIPGPSDTVFDPRARNIKWLNRFFILARGASLAIDPLFLFAITASPGPKPCIYIDGTMLLFATLLRTCVDAFHVMNLWLKFRLAYVCKGSLNVGNGELVWDARAVVKHYVGSLKGFWFDLYVILPVPQAIYWLMLPKLLREEKVEDVMTITQIIFLLQIFPKLHHSFYLMRGVRKVTGYIFGTAWWGLILNLISYFLASHVSGGFWYILSMQRVAECLKKLCHESKQCSTLAWTCPREICYSSYTNPCVANSTMTANFSTCMDQNGDFPYGNYAFALPLIIKNSNMVKILYSNLWGLMGLSTMGSNLTPTSQAIEVIFTIIMVLAGLGLFTSLIGNIQVFFHSVTPRRRQMQLRYRDMKWWMRRRQLPSELRRRVRCYEHERWKKMGGQDEMKLIKNMPDGLRRDIKRFLCLDLVRKVPLFDNLDDLILDHICDRVKPMVYSKDEKILKEGEPVQRMVFIVSGSVMRSQNITKGMVTTILIEPGGFIGDELVPWCLRMPFVDRFPPSSATFSCVEPVEAYGLDSDQLQYITNHFRYTFLRGELKYKTRYYSSNWRSWAAVNIQFAWRRYLQRTRGDFVNRAAVNGGGSDGASTSGSSSDHRLRHYAAMFMSIRPKDHLD
;
A
#
# COMPACT_ATOMS: atom_id res chain seq x y z
N MET A 1 -18.42 -36.98 24.27
CA MET A 1 -17.05 -37.54 24.21
C MET A 1 -16.03 -36.42 24.44
N ASN A 2 -15.41 -36.45 25.62
CA ASN A 2 -14.35 -35.60 26.20
C ASN A 2 -13.82 -34.42 25.37
N MET A 3 -14.32 -33.21 25.64
CA MET A 3 -13.58 -31.97 25.40
C MET A 3 -12.36 -31.96 26.32
N HIS A 4 -11.18 -32.29 25.80
CA HIS A 4 -9.92 -31.96 26.47
C HIS A 4 -9.84 -30.43 26.62
N ARG A 5 -10.15 -29.91 27.82
CA ARG A 5 -9.80 -28.54 28.20
C ARG A 5 -8.27 -28.44 28.14
N CYS A 6 -7.74 -27.55 27.31
CA CYS A 6 -6.32 -27.20 27.37
C CYS A 6 -6.06 -26.61 28.76
N ILE A 7 -5.12 -27.17 29.52
CA ILE A 7 -4.65 -26.53 30.75
C ILE A 7 -3.77 -25.36 30.32
N VAL A 8 -4.28 -24.14 30.48
CA VAL A 8 -3.57 -22.91 30.16
C VAL A 8 -2.79 -22.49 31.40
N ILE A 9 -1.46 -22.59 31.34
CA ILE A 9 -0.57 -22.09 32.40
C ILE A 9 -0.28 -20.61 32.10
N PRO A 10 -0.44 -19.69 33.06
CA PRO A 10 -0.21 -18.28 32.82
C PRO A 10 1.30 -17.98 32.83
N GLY A 11 1.82 -17.56 31.67
CA GLY A 11 3.13 -16.91 31.54
C GLY A 11 4.01 -17.48 30.41
N PRO A 12 4.86 -16.64 29.79
CA PRO A 12 5.88 -17.12 28.86
C PRO A 12 6.88 -18.01 29.64
N SER A 13 7.06 -19.25 29.18
CA SER A 13 8.16 -20.10 29.64
C SER A 13 9.42 -19.72 28.86
N ASP A 14 10.58 -19.65 29.51
CA ASP A 14 11.89 -19.41 28.85
C ASP A 14 12.19 -20.42 27.72
N THR A 15 11.51 -21.56 27.72
CA THR A 15 11.69 -22.62 26.72
C THR A 15 10.79 -22.50 25.49
N VAL A 16 9.71 -21.70 25.54
CA VAL A 16 8.66 -21.61 24.50
C VAL A 16 8.50 -20.18 23.98
N PHE A 17 8.54 -20.02 22.66
CA PHE A 17 8.46 -18.74 21.97
C PHE A 17 7.01 -18.30 21.67
N ASP A 18 6.77 -16.99 21.78
CA ASP A 18 5.50 -16.37 21.36
C ASP A 18 5.40 -16.33 19.81
N PRO A 19 4.39 -16.97 19.19
CA PRO A 19 4.16 -16.87 17.74
C PRO A 19 3.86 -15.44 17.25
N ARG A 20 3.48 -14.52 18.13
CA ARG A 20 3.18 -13.12 17.81
C ARG A 20 4.42 -12.24 17.78
N ALA A 21 5.55 -12.71 18.32
CA ALA A 21 6.80 -11.95 18.36
C ALA A 21 7.28 -11.57 16.95
N ARG A 22 7.81 -10.35 16.80
CA ARG A 22 8.27 -9.81 15.50
C ARG A 22 9.34 -10.70 14.87
N ASN A 23 10.30 -11.16 15.67
CA ASN A 23 11.40 -12.00 15.21
C ASN A 23 10.90 -13.35 14.68
N ILE A 24 9.92 -13.96 15.37
CA ILE A 24 9.31 -15.23 14.95
C ILE A 24 8.49 -15.06 13.66
N LYS A 25 7.74 -13.97 13.52
CA LYS A 25 7.04 -13.65 12.26
C LYS A 25 8.00 -13.49 11.09
N TRP A 26 9.15 -12.86 11.32
CA TRP A 26 10.18 -12.70 10.29
C TRP A 26 10.86 -14.03 9.94
N LEU A 27 11.18 -14.85 10.95
CA LEU A 27 11.76 -16.17 10.76
C LEU A 27 10.82 -17.12 10.01
N ASN A 28 9.51 -17.09 10.31
CA ASN A 28 8.49 -17.83 9.57
C ASN A 28 8.41 -17.44 8.09
N ARG A 29 8.57 -16.15 7.77
CA ARG A 29 8.65 -15.66 6.38
C ARG A 29 9.90 -16.18 5.67
N PHE A 30 11.04 -16.16 6.35
CA PHE A 30 12.29 -16.72 5.83
C PHE A 30 12.17 -18.23 5.55
N PHE A 31 11.52 -19.00 6.44
CA PHE A 31 11.29 -20.42 6.21
C PHE A 31 10.39 -20.71 5.02
N ILE A 32 9.40 -19.86 4.73
CA ILE A 32 8.59 -19.98 3.51
C ILE A 32 9.45 -19.78 2.26
N LEU A 33 10.35 -18.79 2.27
CA LEU A 33 11.29 -18.55 1.17
C LEU A 33 12.27 -19.72 0.99
N ALA A 34 12.84 -20.24 2.09
CA ALA A 34 13.71 -21.42 2.06
C ALA A 34 12.98 -22.64 1.45
N ARG A 35 11.69 -22.82 1.74
CA ARG A 35 10.88 -23.91 1.17
C ARG A 35 10.63 -23.70 -0.32
N GLY A 36 10.39 -22.45 -0.75
CA GLY A 36 10.35 -22.09 -2.16
C GLY A 36 11.67 -22.37 -2.87
N ALA A 37 12.80 -22.08 -2.24
CA ALA A 37 14.12 -22.38 -2.76
C ALA A 37 14.35 -23.89 -2.94
N SER A 38 13.89 -24.75 -2.01
CA SER A 38 13.96 -26.21 -2.19
C SER A 38 13.31 -26.67 -3.50
N LEU A 39 12.15 -26.10 -3.85
CA LEU A 39 11.45 -26.45 -5.09
C LEU A 39 12.26 -26.07 -6.34
N ALA A 40 13.03 -24.98 -6.27
CA ALA A 40 13.90 -24.54 -7.37
C ALA A 40 15.23 -25.33 -7.44
N ILE A 41 15.67 -25.94 -6.34
CA ILE A 41 16.92 -26.71 -6.28
C ILE A 41 16.71 -28.15 -6.74
N ASP A 42 15.57 -28.77 -6.41
CA ASP A 42 15.31 -30.17 -6.73
C ASP A 42 15.49 -30.51 -8.24
N PRO A 43 15.07 -29.66 -9.22
CA PRO A 43 15.28 -29.97 -10.64
C PRO A 43 16.75 -29.98 -11.06
N LEU A 44 17.66 -29.39 -10.26
CA LEU A 44 19.10 -29.38 -10.58
C LEU A 44 19.67 -30.79 -10.67
N PHE A 45 19.16 -31.73 -9.87
CA PHE A 45 19.56 -33.14 -9.94
C PHE A 45 19.29 -33.76 -11.32
N LEU A 46 18.24 -33.33 -12.03
CA LEU A 46 17.91 -33.83 -13.37
C LEU A 46 18.99 -33.49 -14.40
N PHE A 47 19.74 -32.40 -14.21
CA PHE A 47 20.84 -32.03 -15.11
C PHE A 47 22.16 -32.73 -14.80
N ALA A 48 22.22 -33.54 -13.73
CA ALA A 48 23.44 -34.29 -13.39
C ALA A 48 23.68 -35.48 -14.33
N ILE A 49 22.64 -36.01 -14.99
CA ILE A 49 22.79 -37.11 -15.94
C ILE A 49 23.13 -36.54 -17.31
N THR A 50 24.23 -36.96 -17.91
CA THR A 50 24.72 -36.39 -19.17
C THR A 50 25.40 -37.45 -20.04
N ALA A 51 25.75 -37.10 -21.27
CA ALA A 51 26.46 -37.98 -22.20
C ALA A 51 27.80 -37.38 -22.62
N SER A 52 28.79 -38.24 -22.83
CA SER A 52 30.12 -37.81 -23.28
C SER A 52 30.17 -37.60 -24.80
N PRO A 53 30.72 -36.48 -25.31
CA PRO A 53 30.96 -36.24 -26.73
C PRO A 53 32.26 -36.94 -27.17
N GLY A 54 32.26 -38.28 -27.13
CA GLY A 54 33.38 -39.10 -27.58
C GLY A 54 33.05 -39.85 -28.87
N PRO A 55 34.04 -40.50 -29.51
CA PRO A 55 33.82 -41.40 -30.64
C PRO A 55 32.83 -42.53 -30.30
N LYS A 56 32.77 -42.91 -29.03
CA LYS A 56 31.74 -43.76 -28.43
C LYS A 56 30.97 -42.95 -27.37
N PRO A 57 29.79 -42.39 -27.69
CA PRO A 57 28.97 -41.68 -26.71
C PRO A 57 28.51 -42.67 -25.63
N CYS A 58 28.70 -42.28 -24.37
CA CYS A 58 28.29 -43.06 -23.21
C CYS A 58 27.62 -42.14 -22.17
N ILE A 59 26.69 -42.70 -21.39
CA ILE A 59 25.93 -41.97 -20.38
C ILE A 59 26.64 -42.09 -19.02
N TYR A 60 26.73 -40.97 -18.30
CA TYR A 60 27.33 -40.90 -16.98
C TYR A 60 26.68 -39.81 -16.12
N ILE A 61 27.02 -39.80 -14.83
CA ILE A 61 26.60 -38.76 -13.88
C ILE A 61 27.74 -37.75 -13.72
N ASP A 62 27.49 -36.49 -14.03
CA ASP A 62 28.40 -35.39 -13.78
C ASP A 62 28.49 -35.14 -12.25
N GLY A 63 29.61 -35.54 -11.67
CA GLY A 63 29.90 -35.38 -10.25
C GLY A 63 29.97 -33.92 -9.82
N THR A 64 30.34 -32.99 -10.71
CA THR A 64 30.39 -31.56 -10.37
C THR A 64 29.00 -30.97 -10.19
N MET A 65 28.08 -31.30 -11.12
CA MET A 65 26.68 -30.88 -11.04
C MET A 65 25.97 -31.55 -9.86
N LEU A 66 26.21 -32.85 -9.65
CA LEU A 66 25.64 -33.60 -8.53
C LEU A 66 26.11 -33.04 -7.18
N LEU A 67 27.40 -32.74 -7.03
CA LEU A 67 27.94 -32.15 -5.80
C LEU A 67 27.34 -30.76 -5.55
N PHE A 68 27.25 -29.92 -6.58
CA PHE A 68 26.66 -28.58 -6.47
C PHE A 68 25.19 -28.63 -6.03
N ALA A 69 24.37 -29.48 -6.68
CA ALA A 69 22.96 -29.65 -6.31
C ALA A 69 22.82 -30.21 -4.88
N THR A 70 23.67 -31.16 -4.50
CA THR A 70 23.69 -31.75 -3.14
C THR A 70 24.02 -30.68 -2.09
N LEU A 71 25.07 -29.89 -2.29
CA LEU A 71 25.46 -28.81 -1.35
C LEU A 71 24.32 -27.81 -1.17
N LEU A 72 23.77 -27.30 -2.26
CA LEU A 72 22.70 -26.31 -2.21
C LEU A 72 21.45 -26.88 -1.51
N ARG A 73 21.12 -28.15 -1.77
CA ARG A 73 20.00 -28.84 -1.13
C ARG A 73 20.22 -29.03 0.37
N THR A 74 21.42 -29.47 0.78
CA THR A 74 21.76 -29.66 2.21
C THR A 74 21.70 -28.35 3.00
N CYS A 75 22.13 -27.23 2.41
CA CYS A 75 21.98 -25.91 3.03
C CYS A 75 20.50 -25.57 3.30
N VAL A 76 19.61 -25.85 2.35
CA VAL A 76 18.17 -25.61 2.53
C VAL A 76 17.53 -26.59 3.53
N ASP A 77 17.97 -27.85 3.55
CA ASP A 77 17.53 -28.83 4.54
C ASP A 77 17.91 -28.40 5.96
N ALA A 78 19.10 -27.82 6.17
CA ALA A 78 19.49 -27.26 7.47
C ALA A 78 18.51 -26.18 7.96
N PHE A 79 18.06 -25.28 7.06
CA PHE A 79 17.04 -24.30 7.41
C PHE A 79 15.68 -24.94 7.72
N HIS A 80 15.32 -26.06 7.08
CA HIS A 80 14.10 -26.78 7.42
C HIS A 80 14.18 -27.51 8.76
N VAL A 81 15.34 -28.07 9.10
CA VAL A 81 15.60 -28.65 10.42
C VAL A 81 15.52 -27.57 11.49
N MET A 82 16.05 -26.37 11.25
CA MET A 82 15.89 -25.23 12.16
C MET A 82 14.43 -24.82 12.35
N ASN A 83 13.61 -24.86 11.29
CA ASN A 83 12.17 -24.61 11.38
C ASN A 83 11.45 -25.70 12.19
N LEU A 84 11.80 -26.96 11.98
CA LEU A 84 11.29 -28.09 12.74
C LEU A 84 11.60 -27.90 14.23
N TRP A 85 12.84 -27.56 14.56
CA TRP A 85 13.27 -27.22 15.93
C TRP A 85 12.46 -26.07 16.53
N LEU A 86 12.20 -25.01 15.75
CA LEU A 86 11.39 -23.89 16.22
C LEU A 86 9.95 -24.33 16.54
N LYS A 87 9.32 -25.16 15.70
CA LYS A 87 7.95 -25.63 15.90
C LYS A 87 7.76 -26.43 17.19
N PHE A 88 8.78 -27.17 17.62
CA PHE A 88 8.78 -27.85 18.93
C PHE A 88 8.76 -26.88 20.12
N ARG A 89 9.19 -25.64 19.91
CA ARG A 89 9.26 -24.58 20.93
C ARG A 89 8.27 -23.45 20.68
N LEU A 90 7.28 -23.64 19.81
CA LEU A 90 6.33 -22.57 19.46
C LEU A 90 5.00 -22.77 20.18
N ALA A 91 4.55 -21.76 20.94
CA ALA A 91 3.23 -21.82 21.57
C ALA A 91 2.11 -21.90 20.51
N TYR A 92 1.07 -22.70 20.78
CA TYR A 92 -0.07 -22.86 19.89
C TYR A 92 -1.35 -22.30 20.52
N VAL A 93 -2.32 -21.94 19.67
CA VAL A 93 -3.62 -21.42 20.10
C VAL A 93 -4.56 -22.59 20.42
N CYS A 94 -5.15 -22.62 21.61
CA CYS A 94 -6.11 -23.66 21.97
C CYS A 94 -7.43 -23.51 21.19
N LYS A 95 -7.88 -24.57 20.51
CA LYS A 95 -9.14 -24.54 19.75
C LYS A 95 -10.39 -24.27 20.62
N GLY A 96 -10.36 -24.68 21.88
CA GLY A 96 -11.48 -24.45 22.82
C GLY A 96 -11.68 -22.98 23.19
N SER A 97 -10.60 -22.19 23.22
CA SER A 97 -10.66 -20.75 23.53
C SER A 97 -10.96 -19.88 22.30
N LEU A 98 -10.85 -20.42 21.08
CA LEU A 98 -11.28 -19.75 19.85
C LEU A 98 -12.79 -19.51 19.81
N ASN A 99 -13.60 -20.46 20.31
CA ASN A 99 -15.06 -20.32 20.33
C ASN A 99 -15.54 -19.22 21.30
N VAL A 100 -14.69 -18.82 22.25
CA VAL A 100 -14.94 -17.76 23.24
C VAL A 100 -14.30 -16.42 22.80
N GLY A 101 -13.69 -16.38 21.60
CA GLY A 101 -13.09 -15.17 21.04
C GLY A 101 -11.73 -14.76 21.63
N ASN A 102 -11.26 -15.43 22.69
CA ASN A 102 -10.05 -15.03 23.41
C ASN A 102 -8.75 -15.68 22.90
N GLY A 103 -8.82 -16.78 22.14
CA GLY A 103 -7.67 -17.34 21.42
C GLY A 103 -6.41 -17.54 22.27
N GLU A 104 -6.56 -18.11 23.47
CA GLU A 104 -5.48 -18.27 24.45
C GLU A 104 -4.37 -19.21 23.97
N LEU A 105 -3.13 -18.81 24.28
CA LEU A 105 -1.91 -19.55 23.94
C LEU A 105 -1.55 -20.54 25.04
N VAL A 106 -1.12 -21.74 24.62
CA VAL A 106 -0.61 -22.79 25.51
C VAL A 106 0.91 -22.73 25.54
N TRP A 107 1.48 -22.57 26.74
CA TRP A 107 2.92 -22.37 26.98
C TRP A 107 3.66 -23.61 27.51
N ASP A 108 2.93 -24.66 27.90
CA ASP A 108 3.55 -25.90 28.40
C ASP A 108 4.32 -26.64 27.29
N ALA A 109 5.63 -26.77 27.45
CA ALA A 109 6.51 -27.42 26.50
C ALA A 109 6.11 -28.88 26.21
N ARG A 110 5.66 -29.65 27.23
CA ARG A 110 5.24 -31.05 27.01
C ARG A 110 3.95 -31.11 26.19
N ALA A 111 2.99 -30.24 26.48
CA ALA A 111 1.77 -30.12 25.70
C ALA A 111 2.04 -29.69 24.25
N VAL A 112 2.94 -28.73 24.02
CA VAL A 112 3.36 -28.28 22.68
C VAL A 112 3.96 -29.43 21.87
N VAL A 113 4.92 -30.17 22.44
CA VAL A 113 5.56 -31.31 21.77
C VAL A 113 4.53 -32.39 21.45
N LYS A 114 3.69 -32.78 22.41
CA LYS A 114 2.64 -33.81 22.20
C LYS A 114 1.63 -33.38 21.13
N HIS A 115 1.25 -32.10 21.13
CA HIS A 115 0.35 -31.55 20.13
C HIS A 115 0.96 -31.59 18.72
N TYR A 116 2.24 -31.22 18.60
CA TYR A 116 2.92 -31.17 17.32
C TYR A 116 3.19 -32.56 16.74
N VAL A 117 3.71 -33.50 17.55
CA VAL A 117 4.00 -34.89 17.15
C VAL A 117 2.73 -35.67 16.85
N GLY A 118 1.66 -35.45 17.62
CA GLY A 118 0.36 -36.10 17.40
C GLY A 118 -0.37 -35.62 16.13
N SER A 119 0.11 -34.56 15.48
CA SER A 119 -0.49 -34.03 14.26
C SER A 119 0.16 -34.64 13.02
N LEU A 120 -0.58 -35.53 12.33
CA LEU A 120 -0.17 -36.09 11.02
C LEU A 120 0.07 -34.99 9.97
N LYS A 121 -0.72 -33.91 10.01
CA LYS A 121 -0.57 -32.74 9.11
C LYS A 121 0.52 -31.76 9.55
N GLY A 122 1.12 -31.98 10.72
CA GLY A 122 2.20 -31.17 11.28
C GLY A 122 3.53 -31.90 11.17
N PHE A 123 3.97 -32.52 12.26
CA PHE A 123 5.30 -33.12 12.38
C PHE A 123 5.64 -34.12 11.28
N TRP A 124 4.77 -35.10 11.02
CA TRP A 124 5.06 -36.18 10.04
C TRP A 124 5.16 -35.66 8.61
N PHE A 125 4.37 -34.64 8.27
CA PHE A 125 4.42 -34.01 6.96
C PHE A 125 5.63 -33.07 6.81
N ASP A 126 5.99 -32.34 7.88
CA ASP A 126 7.26 -31.61 7.93
C ASP A 126 8.47 -32.56 7.79
N LEU A 127 8.45 -33.71 8.46
CA LEU A 127 9.52 -34.71 8.39
C LEU A 127 9.69 -35.27 6.97
N TYR A 128 8.58 -35.69 6.33
CA TYR A 128 8.62 -36.23 4.96
C TYR A 128 9.25 -35.24 3.96
N VAL A 129 8.88 -33.95 4.04
CA VAL A 129 9.37 -32.90 3.14
C VAL A 129 10.88 -32.64 3.30
N ILE A 130 11.44 -32.92 4.47
CA ILE A 130 12.86 -32.70 4.80
C ILE A 130 13.75 -33.87 4.35
N LEU A 131 13.18 -35.06 4.09
CA LEU A 131 13.98 -36.23 3.78
C LEU A 131 14.86 -36.01 2.52
N PRO A 132 16.17 -36.28 2.61
CA PRO A 132 17.12 -36.09 1.50
C PRO A 132 17.07 -37.26 0.50
N VAL A 133 15.86 -37.56 0.03
CA VAL A 133 15.58 -38.69 -0.87
C VAL A 133 16.34 -38.57 -2.20
N PRO A 134 16.40 -37.40 -2.89
CA PRO A 134 17.19 -37.26 -4.11
C PRO A 134 18.67 -37.51 -3.89
N GLN A 135 19.24 -37.00 -2.79
CA GLN A 135 20.65 -37.19 -2.46
C GLN A 135 20.98 -38.68 -2.30
N ALA A 136 20.19 -39.41 -1.51
CA ALA A 136 20.41 -40.84 -1.30
C ALA A 136 20.34 -41.63 -2.61
N ILE A 137 19.37 -41.31 -3.47
CA ILE A 137 19.15 -42.02 -4.73
C ILE A 137 20.28 -41.77 -5.73
N TYR A 138 20.68 -40.51 -5.94
CA TYR A 138 21.74 -40.17 -6.89
C TYR A 138 23.12 -40.68 -6.46
N TRP A 139 23.42 -40.71 -5.16
CA TRP A 139 24.72 -41.17 -4.66
C TRP A 139 24.81 -42.69 -4.47
N LEU A 140 23.71 -43.37 -4.10
CA LEU A 140 23.75 -44.78 -3.70
C LEU A 140 23.09 -45.73 -4.70
N MET A 141 22.00 -45.31 -5.36
CA MET A 141 21.17 -46.19 -6.19
C MET A 141 21.50 -46.06 -7.67
N LEU A 142 21.53 -44.83 -8.21
CA LEU A 142 21.76 -44.59 -9.64
C LEU A 142 23.09 -45.17 -10.16
N PRO A 143 24.23 -45.02 -9.45
CA PRO A 143 25.50 -45.60 -9.92
C PRO A 143 25.43 -47.12 -10.05
N LYS A 144 24.69 -47.81 -9.17
CA LYS A 144 24.51 -49.28 -9.24
C LYS A 144 23.68 -49.68 -10.46
N LEU A 145 22.61 -48.95 -10.73
CA LEU A 145 21.74 -49.21 -11.89
C LEU A 145 22.44 -48.89 -13.22
N LEU A 146 23.27 -47.85 -13.25
CA LEU A 146 24.11 -47.56 -14.42
C LEU A 146 25.14 -48.67 -14.64
N ARG A 147 25.76 -49.20 -13.58
CA ARG A 147 26.67 -50.36 -13.68
C ARG A 147 26.00 -51.62 -14.23
N GLU A 148 24.72 -51.83 -13.89
CA GLU A 148 23.91 -52.92 -14.44
C GLU A 148 23.36 -52.62 -15.85
N GLU A 149 23.79 -51.52 -16.48
CA GLU A 149 23.38 -51.06 -17.82
C GLU A 149 21.86 -50.79 -17.96
N LYS A 150 21.15 -50.56 -16.86
CA LYS A 150 19.71 -50.28 -16.82
C LYS A 150 19.40 -48.78 -16.98
N VAL A 151 19.83 -48.20 -18.11
CA VAL A 151 19.74 -46.76 -18.37
C VAL A 151 18.28 -46.25 -18.44
N GLU A 152 17.37 -47.01 -19.07
CA GLU A 152 15.95 -46.66 -19.16
C GLU A 152 15.28 -46.61 -17.77
N ASP A 153 15.62 -47.56 -16.90
CA ASP A 153 15.15 -47.59 -15.51
C ASP A 153 15.68 -46.40 -14.73
N VAL A 154 16.96 -46.04 -14.87
CA VAL A 154 17.58 -44.88 -14.20
C VAL A 154 16.81 -43.59 -14.49
N MET A 155 16.49 -43.33 -15.75
CA MET A 155 15.78 -42.12 -16.15
C MET A 155 14.34 -42.10 -15.62
N THR A 156 13.65 -43.24 -15.67
CA THR A 156 12.26 -43.40 -15.21
C THR A 156 12.15 -43.26 -13.69
N ILE A 157 13.03 -43.95 -12.94
CA ILE A 157 13.14 -43.90 -11.47
C ILE A 157 13.39 -42.45 -11.03
N THR A 158 14.29 -41.74 -11.71
CA THR A 158 14.59 -40.33 -11.44
C THR A 158 13.37 -39.43 -11.58
N GLN A 159 12.61 -39.56 -12.67
CA GLN A 159 11.39 -38.80 -12.91
C GLN A 159 10.30 -39.09 -11.86
N ILE A 160 10.05 -40.36 -11.54
CA ILE A 160 9.05 -40.78 -10.55
C ILE A 160 9.39 -40.21 -9.17
N ILE A 161 10.64 -40.35 -8.73
CA ILE A 161 11.08 -39.86 -7.42
C ILE A 161 10.98 -38.34 -7.34
N PHE A 162 11.34 -37.64 -8.41
CA PHE A 162 11.15 -36.20 -8.47
C PHE A 162 9.66 -35.82 -8.31
N LEU A 163 8.75 -36.48 -9.02
CA LEU A 163 7.30 -36.24 -8.90
C LEU A 163 6.78 -36.53 -7.48
N LEU A 164 7.20 -37.65 -6.89
CA LEU A 164 6.80 -38.04 -5.53
C LEU A 164 7.25 -37.05 -4.45
N GLN A 165 8.27 -36.24 -4.72
CA GLN A 165 8.74 -35.21 -3.80
C GLN A 165 8.16 -33.82 -4.07
N ILE A 166 8.08 -33.43 -5.34
CA ILE A 166 7.67 -32.07 -5.70
C ILE A 166 6.21 -31.81 -5.29
N PHE A 167 5.30 -32.77 -5.48
CA PHE A 167 3.88 -32.57 -5.16
C PHE A 167 3.62 -32.37 -3.66
N PRO A 168 4.14 -33.20 -2.74
CA PRO A 168 4.03 -32.94 -1.30
C PRO A 168 4.66 -31.61 -0.89
N LYS A 169 5.84 -31.25 -1.43
CA LYS A 169 6.51 -29.98 -1.12
C LYS A 169 5.67 -28.77 -1.59
N LEU A 170 5.08 -28.83 -2.79
CA LEU A 170 4.18 -27.81 -3.32
C LEU A 170 2.92 -27.67 -2.47
N HIS A 171 2.25 -28.79 -2.15
CA HIS A 171 1.07 -28.79 -1.30
C HIS A 171 1.37 -28.17 0.07
N HIS A 172 2.51 -28.53 0.65
CA HIS A 172 2.94 -28.00 1.94
C HIS A 172 3.21 -26.50 1.92
N SER A 173 3.93 -26.03 0.90
CA SER A 173 4.21 -24.60 0.69
C SER A 173 2.90 -23.81 0.60
N PHE A 174 1.94 -24.32 -0.18
CA PHE A 174 0.63 -23.69 -0.35
C PHE A 174 -0.20 -23.66 0.94
N TYR A 175 -0.21 -24.76 1.71
CA TYR A 175 -0.87 -24.82 3.00
C TYR A 175 -0.36 -23.75 3.97
N LEU A 176 0.96 -23.59 4.06
CA LEU A 176 1.58 -22.58 4.92
C LEU A 176 1.32 -21.15 4.45
N MET A 177 1.44 -20.89 3.14
CA MET A 177 1.13 -19.57 2.57
C MET A 177 -0.32 -19.16 2.86
N ARG A 178 -1.28 -20.10 2.76
CA ARG A 178 -2.68 -19.84 3.14
C ARG A 178 -2.83 -19.54 4.62
N GLY A 179 -2.12 -20.26 5.50
CA GLY A 179 -2.12 -20.02 6.93
C GLY A 179 -1.64 -18.61 7.28
N VAL A 180 -0.50 -18.18 6.73
CA VAL A 180 0.04 -16.83 6.96
C VAL A 180 -0.91 -15.77 6.40
N ARG A 181 -1.43 -15.94 5.18
CA ARG A 181 -2.36 -14.98 4.57
C ARG A 181 -3.62 -14.74 5.40
N LYS A 182 -4.17 -15.78 6.05
CA LYS A 182 -5.34 -15.64 6.93
C LYS A 182 -5.06 -14.76 8.16
N VAL A 183 -3.85 -14.80 8.70
CA VAL A 183 -3.48 -14.09 9.93
C VAL A 183 -3.01 -12.66 9.65
N THR A 184 -2.22 -12.46 8.58
CA THR A 184 -1.59 -11.16 8.31
C THR A 184 -2.26 -10.35 7.20
N GLY A 185 -3.25 -10.90 6.48
CA GLY A 185 -3.89 -10.31 5.31
C GLY A 185 -2.99 -10.27 4.07
N TYR A 186 -1.70 -9.93 4.25
CA TYR A 186 -0.64 -9.93 3.25
C TYR A 186 0.51 -10.85 3.67
N ILE A 187 1.06 -11.62 2.72
CA ILE A 187 2.09 -12.64 3.01
C ILE A 187 3.39 -12.00 3.53
N PHE A 188 3.86 -10.93 2.89
CA PHE A 188 5.10 -10.22 3.24
C PHE A 188 4.88 -8.71 3.48
N GLY A 189 3.67 -8.32 3.91
CA GLY A 189 3.34 -6.95 4.34
C GLY A 189 3.05 -5.94 3.22
N THR A 190 3.34 -6.25 1.95
CA THR A 190 2.95 -5.41 0.80
C THR A 190 2.13 -6.19 -0.21
N ALA A 191 1.26 -5.48 -0.94
CA ALA A 191 0.47 -6.07 -2.04
C ALA A 191 1.35 -6.55 -3.20
N TRP A 192 2.52 -5.94 -3.41
CA TRP A 192 3.47 -6.27 -4.48
C TRP A 192 4.01 -7.70 -4.39
N TRP A 193 4.15 -8.23 -3.18
CA TRP A 193 4.62 -9.61 -3.00
C TRP A 193 3.69 -10.66 -3.61
N GLY A 194 2.39 -10.36 -3.77
CA GLY A 194 1.48 -11.25 -4.50
C GLY A 194 1.87 -11.41 -5.96
N LEU A 195 2.26 -10.32 -6.62
CA LEU A 195 2.73 -10.32 -8.01
C LEU A 195 4.06 -11.07 -8.14
N ILE A 196 5.01 -10.78 -7.25
CA ILE A 196 6.34 -11.41 -7.25
C ILE A 196 6.22 -12.92 -7.06
N LEU A 197 5.42 -13.38 -6.09
CA LEU A 197 5.24 -14.81 -5.84
C LEU A 197 4.58 -15.53 -7.02
N ASN A 198 3.65 -14.88 -7.71
CA ASN A 198 3.03 -15.43 -8.91
C ASN A 198 4.06 -15.58 -10.05
N LEU A 199 4.92 -14.59 -10.25
CA LEU A 199 6.00 -14.64 -11.22
C LEU A 199 7.05 -15.72 -10.87
N ILE A 200 7.43 -15.83 -9.59
CA ILE A 200 8.34 -16.88 -9.11
C ILE A 200 7.73 -18.27 -9.36
N SER A 201 6.43 -18.46 -9.07
CA SER A 201 5.74 -19.73 -9.35
C SER A 201 5.77 -20.08 -10.83
N TYR A 202 5.66 -19.08 -11.71
CA TYR A 202 5.70 -19.25 -13.15
C TYR A 202 7.10 -19.68 -13.63
N PHE A 203 8.16 -18.99 -13.18
CA PHE A 203 9.54 -19.39 -13.47
C PHE A 203 9.89 -20.76 -12.91
N LEU A 204 9.39 -21.08 -11.71
CA LEU A 204 9.57 -22.40 -11.11
C LEU A 204 8.91 -23.51 -11.94
N ALA A 205 7.68 -23.30 -12.42
CA ALA A 205 7.02 -24.25 -13.32
C ALA A 205 7.84 -24.47 -14.60
N SER A 206 8.36 -23.39 -15.20
CA SER A 206 9.26 -23.46 -16.35
C SER A 206 10.53 -24.27 -16.05
N HIS A 207 11.15 -24.05 -14.88
CA HIS A 207 12.35 -24.78 -14.46
C HIS A 207 12.11 -26.28 -14.33
N VAL A 208 10.98 -26.65 -13.70
CA VAL A 208 10.57 -28.05 -13.55
C VAL A 208 10.30 -28.68 -14.91
N SER A 209 9.48 -28.04 -15.76
CA SER A 209 9.18 -28.51 -17.11
C SER A 209 10.42 -28.66 -17.98
N GLY A 210 11.36 -27.72 -17.89
CA GLY A 210 12.65 -27.77 -18.59
C GLY A 210 13.54 -28.94 -18.12
N GLY A 211 13.54 -29.24 -16.81
CA GLY A 211 14.24 -30.40 -16.27
C GLY A 211 13.66 -31.74 -16.75
N PHE A 212 12.32 -31.85 -16.82
CA PHE A 212 11.66 -33.03 -17.41
C PHE A 212 12.00 -33.19 -18.89
N TRP A 213 11.94 -32.09 -19.64
CA TRP A 213 12.31 -32.09 -21.06
C TRP A 213 13.77 -32.53 -21.27
N TYR A 214 14.69 -32.11 -20.40
CA TYR A 214 16.09 -32.53 -20.46
C TYR A 214 16.29 -34.03 -20.18
N ILE A 215 15.61 -34.61 -19.18
CA ILE A 215 15.72 -36.06 -18.94
C ILE A 215 15.03 -36.86 -20.05
N LEU A 216 13.88 -36.40 -20.54
CA LEU A 216 13.20 -37.03 -21.68
C LEU A 216 14.06 -36.98 -22.95
N SER A 217 14.84 -35.92 -23.17
CA SER A 217 15.79 -35.88 -24.29
C SER A 217 16.95 -36.87 -24.09
N MET A 218 17.46 -37.03 -22.87
CA MET A 218 18.43 -38.08 -22.55
C MET A 218 17.88 -39.49 -22.75
N GLN A 219 16.60 -39.73 -22.43
CA GLN A 219 15.91 -40.99 -22.74
C GLN A 219 15.86 -41.24 -24.25
N ARG A 220 15.57 -40.20 -25.05
CA ARG A 220 15.58 -40.32 -26.53
C ARG A 220 16.97 -40.63 -27.09
N VAL A 221 18.00 -40.00 -26.54
CA VAL A 221 19.38 -40.30 -26.94
C VAL A 221 19.72 -41.75 -26.61
N ALA A 222 19.31 -42.26 -25.45
CA ALA A 222 19.49 -43.67 -25.10
C ALA A 222 18.75 -44.62 -26.06
N GLU A 223 17.51 -44.30 -26.46
CA GLU A 223 16.76 -45.06 -27.48
C GLU A 223 17.46 -45.06 -28.85
N CYS A 224 18.01 -43.93 -29.30
CA CYS A 224 18.77 -43.84 -30.55
C CYS A 224 20.01 -44.74 -30.51
N LEU A 225 20.78 -44.66 -29.42
CA LEU A 225 21.97 -45.49 -29.24
C LEU A 225 21.58 -46.98 -29.22
N LYS A 226 20.48 -47.33 -28.54
CA LYS A 226 19.93 -48.69 -28.51
C LYS A 226 19.64 -49.22 -29.90
N LYS A 227 18.97 -48.41 -30.73
CA LYS A 227 18.61 -48.75 -32.11
C LYS A 227 19.84 -49.03 -32.98
N LEU A 228 20.83 -48.13 -32.99
CA LEU A 228 22.06 -48.32 -33.77
C LEU A 228 22.85 -49.55 -33.33
N CYS A 229 22.85 -49.88 -32.05
CA CYS A 229 23.53 -51.08 -31.56
C CYS A 229 22.84 -52.36 -32.02
N HIS A 230 21.50 -52.41 -32.03
CA HIS A 230 20.76 -53.56 -32.57
C HIS A 230 21.02 -53.77 -34.06
N GLU A 231 21.19 -52.68 -34.81
CA GLU A 231 21.54 -52.73 -36.24
C GLU A 231 23.01 -53.16 -36.45
N SER A 232 23.88 -52.96 -35.46
CA SER A 232 25.28 -53.38 -35.48
C SER A 232 25.47 -54.79 -34.89
N LYS A 233 26.17 -55.70 -35.59
CA LYS A 233 26.46 -57.06 -35.07
C LYS A 233 27.46 -57.09 -33.90
N GLN A 234 27.97 -55.95 -33.43
CA GLN A 234 29.04 -55.81 -32.41
C GLN A 234 28.54 -55.16 -31.11
N CYS A 235 27.29 -55.41 -30.73
CA CYS A 235 26.67 -54.79 -29.57
C CYS A 235 27.21 -55.31 -28.22
N SER A 236 27.73 -56.55 -28.15
CA SER A 236 28.21 -57.19 -26.92
C SER A 236 29.51 -56.59 -26.33
N THR A 237 30.24 -55.78 -27.10
CA THR A 237 31.44 -55.05 -26.65
C THR A 237 31.14 -53.57 -26.33
N LEU A 238 29.88 -53.15 -26.43
CA LEU A 238 29.47 -51.76 -26.29
C LEU A 238 28.84 -51.47 -24.92
N ALA A 239 29.67 -51.13 -23.92
CA ALA A 239 29.16 -50.51 -22.69
C ALA A 239 28.45 -49.18 -23.00
N TRP A 240 27.18 -49.10 -22.60
CA TRP A 240 26.27 -47.93 -22.73
C TRP A 240 26.61 -46.82 -21.74
N THR A 241 27.15 -47.23 -20.61
CA THR A 241 27.58 -46.38 -19.51
C THR A 241 29.08 -46.18 -19.57
N CYS A 242 29.53 -44.98 -19.21
CA CYS A 242 30.97 -44.74 -19.18
C CYS A 242 31.64 -45.61 -18.09
N PRO A 243 32.94 -45.94 -18.22
CA PRO A 243 33.66 -46.78 -17.25
C PRO A 243 33.63 -46.27 -15.81
N ARG A 244 33.40 -44.97 -15.63
CA ARG A 244 33.08 -44.34 -14.35
C ARG A 244 31.64 -43.87 -14.39
N GLU A 245 30.82 -44.37 -13.47
CA GLU A 245 29.41 -44.01 -13.39
C GLU A 245 29.24 -42.55 -12.94
N ILE A 246 30.11 -42.10 -12.02
CA ILE A 246 30.24 -40.69 -11.62
C ILE A 246 31.58 -40.16 -12.12
N CYS A 247 31.54 -39.10 -12.93
CA CYS A 247 32.75 -38.50 -13.50
C CYS A 247 32.85 -37.01 -13.16
N TYR A 248 34.06 -36.57 -12.80
CA TYR A 248 34.41 -35.16 -12.59
C TYR A 248 35.27 -34.71 -13.77
N SER A 249 34.67 -33.97 -14.70
CA SER A 249 35.37 -33.50 -15.89
C SER A 249 36.45 -32.49 -15.48
N SER A 250 37.72 -32.89 -15.67
CA SER A 250 38.91 -32.06 -15.47
C SER A 250 39.85 -32.26 -16.65
N TYR A 251 40.72 -31.29 -16.94
CA TYR A 251 41.69 -31.36 -18.04
C TYR A 251 42.55 -32.64 -18.02
N THR A 252 42.74 -33.26 -16.85
CA THR A 252 43.55 -34.47 -16.66
C THR A 252 42.75 -35.78 -16.68
N ASN A 253 41.42 -35.73 -16.64
CA ASN A 253 40.54 -36.91 -16.61
C ASN A 253 39.31 -36.68 -17.51
N PRO A 254 39.47 -36.81 -18.84
CA PRO A 254 38.33 -36.74 -19.75
C PRO A 254 37.39 -37.92 -19.48
N CYS A 255 36.09 -37.63 -19.31
CA CYS A 255 35.02 -38.61 -19.11
C CYS A 255 34.68 -39.39 -20.40
N VAL A 256 35.70 -39.74 -21.18
CA VAL A 256 35.58 -40.29 -22.54
C VAL A 256 36.02 -41.76 -22.50
N ALA A 257 35.28 -42.62 -23.20
CA ALA A 257 35.72 -43.98 -23.44
C ALA A 257 36.88 -43.97 -24.45
N ASN A 258 38.06 -44.46 -24.05
CA ASN A 258 39.20 -44.64 -24.94
C ASN A 258 38.91 -45.80 -25.92
N SER A 259 38.41 -45.50 -27.12
CA SER A 259 38.27 -46.49 -28.18
C SER A 259 38.40 -45.85 -29.57
N THR A 260 39.06 -46.58 -30.48
CA THR A 260 39.32 -46.25 -31.88
C THR A 260 38.19 -46.66 -32.85
N MET A 261 36.99 -46.99 -32.35
CA MET A 261 35.85 -47.35 -33.21
C MET A 261 35.16 -46.10 -33.78
N THR A 262 34.91 -46.18 -35.08
CA THR A 262 34.71 -45.05 -36.01
C THR A 262 33.23 -44.76 -36.32
N ALA A 263 32.89 -43.46 -36.26
CA ALA A 263 31.90 -42.72 -37.06
C ALA A 263 30.39 -43.00 -36.93
N ASN A 264 29.89 -44.21 -36.64
CA ASN A 264 28.44 -44.45 -36.75
C ASN A 264 27.61 -43.94 -35.56
N PHE A 265 28.13 -43.94 -34.33
CA PHE A 265 27.36 -43.55 -33.14
C PHE A 265 27.27 -42.04 -32.89
N SER A 266 28.12 -41.23 -33.55
CA SER A 266 28.01 -39.77 -33.50
C SER A 266 26.77 -39.25 -34.23
N THR A 267 26.13 -40.07 -35.08
CA THR A 267 24.86 -39.72 -35.75
C THR A 267 23.71 -39.49 -34.77
N CYS A 268 23.68 -40.19 -33.62
CA CYS A 268 22.72 -39.91 -32.55
C CYS A 268 22.98 -38.56 -31.86
N MET A 269 24.15 -37.98 -32.01
CA MET A 269 24.51 -36.67 -31.46
C MET A 269 24.46 -35.56 -32.53
N ASP A 270 23.99 -35.89 -33.75
CA ASP A 270 23.79 -34.92 -34.82
C ASP A 270 22.31 -34.50 -34.87
N GLN A 271 22.07 -33.20 -34.85
CA GLN A 271 20.73 -32.63 -34.97
C GLN A 271 20.12 -32.89 -36.36
N ASN A 272 20.95 -33.04 -37.39
CA ASN A 272 20.52 -33.29 -38.77
C ASN A 272 20.53 -34.78 -39.12
N GLY A 273 20.75 -35.67 -38.15
CA GLY A 273 20.77 -37.11 -38.37
C GLY A 273 19.38 -37.68 -38.69
N ASP A 274 19.36 -38.91 -39.19
CA ASP A 274 18.12 -39.61 -39.62
C ASP A 274 17.18 -40.00 -38.47
N PHE A 275 17.63 -39.87 -37.21
CA PHE A 275 16.82 -40.24 -36.04
C PHE A 275 15.80 -39.14 -35.69
N PRO A 276 14.49 -39.43 -35.63
CA PRO A 276 13.47 -38.43 -35.38
C PRO A 276 13.44 -38.03 -33.90
N TYR A 277 14.15 -36.96 -33.54
CA TYR A 277 14.18 -36.45 -32.16
C TYR A 277 12.96 -35.62 -31.75
N GLY A 278 12.13 -35.18 -32.70
CA GLY A 278 10.92 -34.38 -32.44
C GLY A 278 11.18 -33.18 -31.53
N ASN A 279 10.44 -33.09 -30.42
CA ASN A 279 10.56 -32.00 -29.46
C ASN A 279 11.92 -31.90 -28.76
N TYR A 280 12.76 -32.92 -28.86
CA TYR A 280 14.04 -33.02 -28.17
C TYR A 280 15.24 -32.68 -29.06
N ALA A 281 15.03 -32.40 -30.35
CA ALA A 281 16.11 -32.07 -31.29
C ALA A 281 16.97 -30.89 -30.81
N PHE A 282 16.34 -29.88 -30.20
CA PHE A 282 17.02 -28.70 -29.66
C PHE A 282 17.87 -29.00 -28.42
N ALA A 283 17.69 -30.16 -27.77
CA ALA A 283 18.46 -30.56 -26.60
C ALA A 283 19.84 -31.14 -26.95
N LEU A 284 20.02 -31.68 -28.16
CA LEU A 284 21.26 -32.39 -28.55
C LEU A 284 22.52 -31.54 -28.36
N PRO A 285 22.60 -30.29 -28.85
CA PRO A 285 23.77 -29.44 -28.63
C PRO A 285 24.04 -29.14 -27.14
N LEU A 286 22.99 -29.17 -26.30
CA LEU A 286 23.10 -28.91 -24.86
C LEU A 286 23.69 -30.11 -24.12
N ILE A 287 23.37 -31.33 -24.55
CA ILE A 287 23.90 -32.57 -24.00
C ILE A 287 25.41 -32.67 -24.27
N ILE A 288 25.83 -32.27 -25.47
CA ILE A 288 27.21 -32.34 -25.98
C ILE A 288 28.11 -31.25 -25.34
N LYS A 289 27.55 -30.09 -25.00
CA LYS A 289 28.33 -28.95 -24.49
C LYS A 289 28.61 -29.07 -22.98
N ASN A 290 29.88 -28.93 -22.59
CA ASN A 290 30.36 -29.12 -21.21
C ASN A 290 29.92 -28.07 -20.16
N SER A 291 29.12 -27.05 -20.52
CA SER A 291 28.74 -26.01 -19.55
C SER A 291 27.41 -26.31 -18.88
N ASN A 292 27.46 -26.66 -17.60
CA ASN A 292 26.26 -26.93 -16.78
C ASN A 292 25.32 -25.72 -16.68
N MET A 293 25.87 -24.49 -16.67
CA MET A 293 25.07 -23.26 -16.71
C MET A 293 24.24 -23.15 -17.99
N VAL A 294 24.83 -23.47 -19.14
CA VAL A 294 24.14 -23.42 -20.44
C VAL A 294 23.02 -24.45 -20.49
N LYS A 295 23.25 -25.68 -19.99
CA LYS A 295 22.22 -26.73 -19.91
C LYS A 295 21.00 -26.25 -19.12
N ILE A 296 21.22 -25.65 -17.95
CA ILE A 296 20.14 -25.13 -17.10
C ILE A 296 19.40 -24.00 -17.80
N LEU A 297 20.11 -22.97 -18.30
CA LEU A 297 19.48 -21.79 -18.89
C LEU A 297 18.65 -22.10 -20.13
N TYR A 298 19.17 -22.92 -21.04
CA TYR A 298 18.43 -23.29 -22.25
C TYR A 298 17.25 -24.22 -21.97
N SER A 299 17.37 -25.12 -20.99
CA SER A 299 16.23 -25.96 -20.59
C SER A 299 15.11 -25.14 -19.93
N ASN A 300 15.47 -24.16 -19.10
CA ASN A 300 14.52 -23.17 -18.57
C ASN A 300 13.90 -22.33 -19.69
N LEU A 301 14.69 -21.91 -20.68
CA LEU A 301 14.18 -21.16 -21.83
C LEU A 301 13.13 -21.96 -22.60
N TRP A 302 13.40 -23.25 -22.86
CA TRP A 302 12.45 -24.15 -23.51
C TRP A 302 11.15 -24.28 -22.71
N GLY A 303 11.26 -24.51 -21.39
CA GLY A 303 10.09 -24.56 -20.50
C GLY A 303 9.30 -23.26 -20.48
N LEU A 304 9.97 -22.11 -20.53
CA LEU A 304 9.35 -20.80 -20.55
C LEU A 304 8.58 -20.54 -21.86
N MET A 305 9.20 -20.88 -23.00
CA MET A 305 8.56 -20.80 -24.32
C MET A 305 7.31 -21.70 -24.37
N GLY A 306 7.43 -22.96 -23.93
CA GLY A 306 6.32 -23.90 -23.89
C GLY A 306 5.17 -23.47 -22.99
N LEU A 307 5.45 -23.03 -21.75
CA LEU A 307 4.40 -22.61 -20.81
C LEU A 307 3.78 -21.25 -21.12
N SER A 308 4.51 -20.36 -21.79
CA SER A 308 3.96 -19.05 -22.21
C SER A 308 3.07 -19.14 -23.42
N THR A 309 3.01 -20.29 -24.08
CA THR A 309 2.35 -20.44 -25.38
C THR A 309 2.96 -19.52 -26.46
N MET A 310 4.14 -18.96 -26.19
CA MET A 310 4.86 -18.05 -27.07
C MET A 310 6.16 -18.71 -27.52
N GLY A 311 6.29 -18.94 -28.83
CA GLY A 311 7.57 -19.33 -29.43
C GLY A 311 7.93 -20.81 -29.34
N SER A 312 7.01 -21.70 -28.97
CA SER A 312 7.26 -23.15 -29.04
C SER A 312 6.66 -23.79 -30.30
N ASN A 313 7.50 -24.14 -31.28
CA ASN A 313 7.12 -25.10 -32.31
C ASN A 313 7.20 -26.51 -31.72
N LEU A 314 6.21 -26.89 -30.91
CA LEU A 314 6.11 -28.24 -30.35
C LEU A 314 5.72 -29.20 -31.47
N THR A 315 6.69 -29.96 -31.96
CA THR A 315 6.55 -30.99 -32.99
C THR A 315 6.83 -32.36 -32.37
N PRO A 316 5.88 -32.95 -31.61
CA PRO A 316 6.09 -34.27 -31.02
C PRO A 316 6.24 -35.34 -32.09
N THR A 317 7.04 -36.37 -31.82
CA THR A 317 7.03 -37.61 -32.63
C THR A 317 5.73 -38.42 -32.41
N SER A 318 5.58 -39.54 -33.14
CA SER A 318 4.45 -40.47 -32.98
C SER A 318 4.43 -41.25 -31.65
N GLN A 319 5.37 -41.00 -30.73
CA GLN A 319 5.42 -41.67 -29.43
C GLN A 319 4.39 -41.13 -28.44
N ALA A 320 3.58 -42.04 -27.87
CA ALA A 320 2.51 -41.69 -26.94
C ALA A 320 2.99 -40.84 -25.73
N ILE A 321 4.13 -41.18 -25.13
CA ILE A 321 4.66 -40.46 -23.96
C ILE A 321 5.00 -39.00 -24.30
N GLU A 322 5.60 -38.76 -25.47
CA GLU A 322 5.95 -37.41 -25.93
C GLU A 322 4.71 -36.58 -26.27
N VAL A 323 3.71 -37.20 -26.91
CA VAL A 323 2.42 -36.56 -27.20
C VAL A 323 1.70 -36.20 -25.89
N ILE A 324 1.63 -37.12 -24.92
CA ILE A 324 0.99 -36.87 -23.61
C ILE A 324 1.72 -35.74 -22.86
N PHE A 325 3.06 -35.75 -22.82
CA PHE A 325 3.84 -34.68 -22.21
C PHE A 325 3.56 -33.32 -22.88
N THR A 326 3.49 -33.30 -24.20
CA THR A 326 3.18 -32.09 -24.98
C THR A 326 1.77 -31.56 -24.67
N ILE A 327 0.76 -32.45 -24.60
CA ILE A 327 -0.61 -32.08 -24.22
C ILE A 327 -0.64 -31.47 -22.81
N ILE A 328 0.03 -32.09 -21.84
CA ILE A 328 0.14 -31.57 -20.46
C ILE A 328 0.80 -30.19 -20.46
N MET A 329 1.89 -30.01 -21.21
CA MET A 329 2.59 -28.73 -21.30
C MET A 329 1.71 -27.61 -21.88
N VAL A 330 0.94 -27.88 -22.93
CA VAL A 330 0.02 -26.90 -23.53
C VAL A 330 -1.12 -26.55 -22.58
N LEU A 331 -1.76 -27.54 -21.95
CA LEU A 331 -2.84 -27.32 -20.99
C LEU A 331 -2.36 -26.57 -19.73
N ALA A 332 -1.20 -26.95 -19.20
CA ALA A 332 -0.57 -26.28 -18.07
C ALA A 332 -0.15 -24.85 -18.42
N GLY A 333 0.42 -24.65 -19.61
CA GLY A 333 0.80 -23.32 -20.11
C GLY A 333 -0.39 -22.38 -20.21
N LEU A 334 -1.48 -22.82 -20.86
CA LEU A 334 -2.72 -22.06 -20.96
C LEU A 334 -3.28 -21.70 -19.57
N GLY A 335 -3.32 -22.67 -18.65
CA GLY A 335 -3.80 -22.44 -17.29
C GLY A 335 -2.93 -21.47 -16.47
N LEU A 336 -1.61 -21.62 -16.54
CA LEU A 336 -0.66 -20.75 -15.81
C LEU A 336 -0.64 -19.34 -16.38
N PHE A 337 -0.64 -19.19 -17.70
CA PHE A 337 -0.62 -17.89 -18.36
C PHE A 337 -1.91 -17.09 -18.10
N THR A 338 -3.07 -17.74 -18.22
CA THR A 338 -4.36 -17.11 -17.88
C THR A 338 -4.43 -16.71 -16.41
N SER A 339 -3.94 -17.56 -15.50
CA SER A 339 -3.85 -17.24 -14.07
C SER A 339 -2.90 -16.06 -13.80
N LEU A 340 -1.76 -16.00 -14.50
CA LEU A 340 -0.79 -14.91 -14.39
C LEU A 340 -1.44 -13.57 -14.75
N ILE A 341 -2.09 -13.49 -15.91
CA ILE A 341 -2.82 -12.29 -16.36
C ILE A 341 -3.93 -11.92 -15.37
N GLY A 342 -4.74 -12.89 -14.95
CA GLY A 342 -5.85 -12.64 -14.01
C GLY A 342 -5.37 -12.06 -12.68
N ASN A 343 -4.30 -12.61 -12.11
CA ASN A 343 -3.72 -12.12 -10.86
C ASN A 343 -3.07 -10.73 -11.02
N ILE A 344 -2.39 -10.47 -12.15
CA ILE A 344 -1.85 -9.14 -12.47
C ILE A 344 -2.98 -8.10 -12.53
N GLN A 345 -4.09 -8.43 -13.19
CA GLN A 345 -5.25 -7.55 -13.30
C GLN A 345 -5.87 -7.24 -11.94
N VAL A 346 -6.07 -8.25 -11.09
CA VAL A 346 -6.57 -8.08 -9.72
C VAL A 346 -5.64 -7.17 -8.91
N PHE A 347 -4.33 -7.36 -9.04
CA PHE A 347 -3.34 -6.51 -8.38
C PHE A 347 -3.48 -5.05 -8.81
N PHE A 348 -3.48 -4.76 -10.12
CA PHE A 348 -3.64 -3.38 -10.62
C PHE A 348 -4.96 -2.75 -10.18
N HIS A 349 -6.04 -3.53 -10.14
CA HIS A 349 -7.34 -3.06 -9.66
C HIS A 349 -7.33 -2.72 -8.16
N SER A 350 -6.55 -3.44 -7.35
CA SER A 350 -6.44 -3.19 -5.91
C SER A 350 -5.59 -1.96 -5.54
N VAL A 351 -4.54 -1.65 -6.33
CA VAL A 351 -3.59 -0.57 -6.01
C VAL A 351 -3.99 0.78 -6.63
N THR A 352 -4.69 0.76 -7.76
CA THR A 352 -5.01 1.97 -8.53
C THR A 352 -6.37 2.63 -8.24
N PRO A 353 -7.27 2.16 -7.34
CA PRO A 353 -8.65 2.65 -7.34
C PRO A 353 -8.75 4.13 -6.97
N ARG A 354 -7.96 4.61 -6.01
CA ARG A 354 -7.97 6.02 -5.57
C ARG A 354 -7.51 6.97 -6.67
N ARG A 355 -6.36 6.68 -7.28
CA ARG A 355 -5.80 7.48 -8.38
C ARG A 355 -6.73 7.47 -9.58
N ARG A 356 -7.31 6.31 -9.92
CA ARG A 356 -8.28 6.16 -11.01
C ARG A 356 -9.55 6.97 -10.75
N GLN A 357 -10.11 6.91 -9.55
CA GLN A 357 -11.31 7.67 -9.17
C GLN A 357 -11.08 9.18 -9.26
N MET A 358 -9.90 9.66 -8.81
CA MET A 358 -9.50 11.07 -8.97
C MET A 358 -9.40 11.47 -10.44
N GLN A 359 -8.72 10.67 -11.27
CA GLN A 359 -8.58 10.94 -12.70
C GLN A 359 -9.92 10.99 -13.43
N LEU A 360 -10.85 10.07 -13.09
CA LEU A 360 -12.20 10.06 -13.64
C LEU A 360 -12.95 11.34 -13.27
N ARG A 361 -12.98 11.70 -11.97
CA ARG A 361 -13.62 12.93 -11.49
C ARG A 361 -13.06 14.17 -12.18
N TYR A 362 -11.73 14.27 -12.31
CA TYR A 362 -11.08 15.40 -12.97
C TYR A 362 -11.44 15.49 -14.47
N ARG A 363 -11.48 14.35 -15.17
CA ARG A 363 -11.89 14.26 -16.58
C ARG A 363 -13.35 14.67 -16.76
N ASP A 364 -14.23 14.17 -15.91
CA ASP A 364 -15.67 14.43 -15.96
C ASP A 364 -15.95 15.91 -15.66
N MET A 365 -15.27 16.50 -14.67
CA MET A 365 -15.33 17.94 -14.40
C MET A 365 -14.82 18.76 -15.60
N LYS A 366 -13.67 18.39 -16.19
CA LYS A 366 -13.13 19.07 -17.38
C LYS A 366 -14.10 18.98 -18.56
N TRP A 367 -14.74 17.83 -18.77
CA TRP A 367 -15.76 17.66 -19.79
C TRP A 367 -16.99 18.53 -19.52
N TRP A 368 -17.51 18.50 -18.29
CA TRP A 368 -18.66 19.28 -17.86
C TRP A 368 -18.44 20.79 -18.03
N MET A 369 -17.28 21.30 -17.60
CA MET A 369 -16.91 22.71 -17.76
C MET A 369 -16.81 23.15 -19.23
N ARG A 370 -16.33 22.26 -20.12
CA ARG A 370 -16.29 22.52 -21.56
C ARG A 370 -17.70 22.54 -22.16
N ARG A 371 -18.55 21.58 -21.79
CA ARG A 371 -19.95 21.50 -22.26
C ARG A 371 -20.76 22.72 -21.85
N ARG A 372 -20.50 23.27 -20.66
CA ARG A 372 -21.11 24.51 -20.15
C ARG A 372 -20.41 25.80 -20.59
N GLN A 373 -19.37 25.71 -21.43
CA GLN A 373 -18.65 26.85 -21.99
C GLN A 373 -18.11 27.83 -20.92
N LEU A 374 -17.62 27.30 -19.79
CA LEU A 374 -17.11 28.17 -18.72
C LEU A 374 -15.88 28.98 -19.19
N PRO A 375 -15.73 30.24 -18.76
CA PRO A 375 -14.55 31.06 -19.05
C PRO A 375 -13.23 30.36 -18.66
N SER A 376 -12.14 30.67 -19.38
CA SER A 376 -10.81 30.07 -19.14
C SER A 376 -10.35 30.26 -17.69
N GLU A 377 -10.59 31.44 -17.13
CA GLU A 377 -10.20 31.78 -15.76
C GLU A 377 -10.98 30.98 -14.71
N LEU A 378 -12.29 30.83 -14.87
CA LEU A 378 -13.09 29.99 -13.98
C LEU A 378 -12.67 28.53 -14.07
N ARG A 379 -12.38 28.03 -15.28
CA ARG A 379 -11.84 26.67 -15.48
C ARG A 379 -10.49 26.50 -14.80
N ARG A 380 -9.63 27.52 -14.79
CA ARG A 380 -8.33 27.51 -14.11
C ARG A 380 -8.52 27.43 -12.59
N ARG A 381 -9.39 28.26 -12.03
CA ARG A 381 -9.72 28.26 -10.59
C ARG A 381 -10.27 26.92 -10.12
N VAL A 382 -11.24 26.33 -10.84
CA VAL A 382 -11.78 25.00 -10.50
C VAL A 382 -10.69 23.92 -10.53
N ARG A 383 -9.78 23.94 -11.51
CA ARG A 383 -8.65 23.00 -11.55
C ARG A 383 -7.70 23.17 -10.36
N CYS A 384 -7.39 24.42 -9.99
CA CYS A 384 -6.53 24.69 -8.83
C CYS A 384 -7.18 24.20 -7.54
N TYR A 385 -8.47 24.47 -7.35
CA TYR A 385 -9.24 23.97 -6.22
C TYR A 385 -9.24 22.44 -6.12
N GLU A 386 -9.56 21.72 -7.20
CA GLU A 386 -9.57 20.24 -7.18
C GLU A 386 -8.16 19.65 -6.92
N HIS A 387 -7.10 20.31 -7.41
CA HIS A 387 -5.72 19.90 -7.15
C HIS A 387 -5.30 20.09 -5.69
N GLU A 388 -5.58 21.25 -5.10
CA GLU A 388 -5.27 21.52 -3.70
C GLU A 388 -6.11 20.65 -2.75
N ARG A 389 -7.40 20.46 -3.07
CA ARG A 389 -8.26 19.51 -2.35
C ARG A 389 -7.71 18.09 -2.36
N TRP A 390 -7.14 17.63 -3.48
CA TRP A 390 -6.52 16.31 -3.57
C TRP A 390 -5.24 16.21 -2.73
N LYS A 391 -4.38 17.23 -2.75
CA LYS A 391 -3.15 17.25 -1.93
C LYS A 391 -3.45 17.20 -0.44
N LYS A 392 -4.45 17.96 0.02
CA LYS A 392 -4.81 18.09 1.44
C LYS A 392 -5.64 16.90 1.94
N MET A 393 -6.70 16.55 1.22
CA MET A 393 -7.70 15.58 1.69
C MET A 393 -7.59 14.19 1.03
N GLY A 394 -6.62 13.97 0.13
CA GLY A 394 -6.48 12.72 -0.61
C GLY A 394 -7.70 12.34 -1.46
N GLY A 395 -8.56 13.32 -1.79
CA GLY A 395 -9.84 13.11 -2.49
C GLY A 395 -10.91 12.38 -1.69
N GLN A 396 -10.70 12.17 -0.39
CA GLN A 396 -11.67 11.57 0.51
C GLN A 396 -12.44 12.66 1.25
N ASP A 397 -13.69 12.36 1.57
CA ASP A 397 -14.53 13.23 2.38
C ASP A 397 -14.39 12.74 3.83
N GLU A 398 -13.78 13.54 4.70
CA GLU A 398 -13.56 13.20 6.11
C GLU A 398 -14.87 12.78 6.80
N MET A 399 -15.96 13.46 6.47
CA MET A 399 -17.27 13.18 7.04
C MET A 399 -17.83 11.83 6.59
N LYS A 400 -17.43 11.35 5.40
CA LYS A 400 -17.78 9.98 4.94
C LYS A 400 -16.97 8.91 5.65
N LEU A 401 -15.74 9.20 6.08
CA LEU A 401 -14.89 8.24 6.79
C LEU A 401 -15.48 7.88 8.16
N ILE A 402 -16.03 8.89 8.85
CA ILE A 402 -16.62 8.74 10.19
C ILE A 402 -18.13 8.46 10.17
N LYS A 403 -18.76 8.41 8.99
CA LYS A 403 -20.23 8.27 8.85
C LYS A 403 -20.78 7.01 9.50
N ASN A 404 -20.08 5.90 9.37
CA ASN A 404 -20.54 4.58 9.85
C ASN A 404 -20.10 4.28 11.30
N MET A 405 -19.44 5.23 11.97
CA MET A 405 -19.05 5.07 13.37
C MET A 405 -20.25 5.38 14.29
N PRO A 406 -20.31 4.78 15.49
CA PRO A 406 -21.28 5.18 16.51
C PRO A 406 -21.21 6.68 16.81
N ASP A 407 -22.34 7.30 17.10
CA ASP A 407 -22.46 8.75 17.24
C ASP A 407 -21.59 9.32 18.37
N GLY A 408 -21.33 8.56 19.44
CA GLY A 408 -20.38 8.95 20.49
C GLY A 408 -18.96 9.14 19.96
N LEU A 409 -18.40 8.09 19.34
CA LEU A 409 -17.05 8.12 18.78
C LEU A 409 -16.88 9.20 17.70
N ARG A 410 -17.90 9.38 16.85
CA ARG A 410 -17.90 10.43 15.83
C ARG A 410 -17.80 11.83 16.46
N ARG A 411 -18.53 12.08 17.55
CA ARG A 411 -18.50 13.35 18.28
C ARG A 411 -17.14 13.57 18.95
N ASP A 412 -16.57 12.55 19.59
CA ASP A 412 -15.27 12.64 20.24
C ASP A 412 -14.15 13.00 19.24
N ILE A 413 -14.17 12.37 18.06
CA ILE A 413 -13.21 12.69 16.97
C ILE A 413 -13.38 14.15 16.52
N LYS A 414 -14.60 14.60 16.27
CA LYS A 414 -14.84 15.98 15.84
C LYS A 414 -14.40 16.97 16.91
N ARG A 415 -14.74 16.72 18.18
CA ARG A 415 -14.30 17.53 19.34
C ARG A 415 -12.79 17.64 19.35
N PHE A 416 -12.07 16.53 19.23
CA PHE A 416 -10.60 16.53 19.21
C PHE A 416 -10.01 17.39 18.09
N LEU A 417 -10.64 17.41 16.91
CA LEU A 417 -10.11 18.13 15.75
C LEU A 417 -10.33 19.65 15.79
N CYS A 418 -11.43 20.13 16.38
CA CYS A 418 -11.81 21.54 16.26
C CYS A 418 -11.99 22.31 17.58
N LEU A 419 -11.97 21.66 18.75
CA LEU A 419 -12.21 22.32 20.05
C LEU A 419 -11.27 23.50 20.29
N ASP A 420 -9.97 23.34 20.03
CA ASP A 420 -8.97 24.38 20.23
C ASP A 420 -9.21 25.60 19.31
N LEU A 421 -9.73 25.36 18.11
CA LEU A 421 -10.08 26.43 17.16
C LEU A 421 -11.36 27.15 17.58
N VAL A 422 -12.35 26.41 18.08
CA VAL A 422 -13.61 26.97 18.58
C VAL A 422 -13.37 27.82 19.82
N ARG A 423 -12.54 27.37 20.77
CA ARG A 423 -12.21 28.12 21.99
C ARG A 423 -11.45 29.43 21.73
N LYS A 424 -10.72 29.54 20.62
CA LYS A 424 -10.08 30.81 20.22
C LYS A 424 -11.07 31.94 19.96
N VAL A 425 -12.35 31.62 19.73
CA VAL A 425 -13.40 32.64 19.70
C VAL A 425 -13.68 33.10 21.13
N PRO A 426 -13.45 34.37 21.48
CA PRO A 426 -13.58 34.85 22.86
C PRO A 426 -14.97 34.67 23.48
N LEU A 427 -15.99 34.51 22.63
CA LEU A 427 -17.37 34.25 23.03
C LEU A 427 -17.65 32.78 23.34
N PHE A 428 -16.87 31.87 22.77
CA PHE A 428 -17.04 30.43 22.96
C PHE A 428 -16.14 29.88 24.08
N ASP A 429 -15.03 30.56 24.39
CA ASP A 429 -14.07 30.12 25.41
C ASP A 429 -14.71 29.84 26.79
N ASN A 430 -15.69 30.65 27.20
CA ASN A 430 -16.39 30.52 28.49
C ASN A 430 -17.69 29.70 28.42
N LEU A 431 -18.01 29.09 27.28
CA LEU A 431 -19.23 28.28 27.18
C LEU A 431 -19.04 26.93 27.85
N ASP A 432 -20.14 26.38 28.38
CA ASP A 432 -20.14 25.04 28.94
C ASP A 432 -19.68 24.02 27.88
N ASP A 433 -18.92 23.01 28.31
CA ASP A 433 -18.38 21.97 27.43
C ASP A 433 -19.46 21.28 26.60
N LEU A 434 -20.68 21.16 27.13
CA LEU A 434 -21.84 20.65 26.39
C LEU A 434 -22.12 21.49 25.13
N ILE A 435 -22.10 22.82 25.24
CA ILE A 435 -22.38 23.72 24.11
C ILE A 435 -21.23 23.65 23.10
N LEU A 436 -19.98 23.59 23.59
CA LEU A 436 -18.80 23.40 22.75
C LEU A 436 -18.90 22.09 21.95
N ASP A 437 -19.37 21.00 22.55
CA ASP A 437 -19.61 19.74 21.84
C ASP A 437 -20.65 19.87 20.74
N HIS A 438 -21.74 20.60 21.01
CA HIS A 438 -22.78 20.87 20.02
C HIS A 438 -22.27 21.72 18.84
N ILE A 439 -21.35 22.65 19.09
CA ILE A 439 -20.66 23.43 18.05
C ILE A 439 -19.72 22.52 17.25
N CYS A 440 -18.86 21.76 17.93
CA CYS A 440 -17.87 20.88 17.31
C CYS A 440 -18.52 19.79 16.44
N ASP A 441 -19.69 19.28 16.81
CA ASP A 441 -20.40 18.29 15.98
C ASP A 441 -20.96 18.89 14.67
N ARG A 442 -21.18 20.21 14.61
CA ARG A 442 -21.83 20.88 13.47
C ARG A 442 -20.87 21.52 12.48
N VAL A 443 -19.58 21.66 12.83
CA VAL A 443 -18.60 22.21 11.90
C VAL A 443 -18.33 21.24 10.74
N LYS A 444 -18.06 21.80 9.56
CA LYS A 444 -17.76 21.04 8.32
C LYS A 444 -16.38 21.40 7.79
N PRO A 445 -15.56 20.43 7.37
CA PRO A 445 -14.25 20.72 6.76
C PRO A 445 -14.41 21.42 5.41
N MET A 446 -13.54 22.38 5.13
CA MET A 446 -13.51 23.22 3.94
C MET A 446 -12.07 23.44 3.48
N VAL A 447 -11.90 23.60 2.16
CA VAL A 447 -10.60 23.90 1.54
C VAL A 447 -10.78 25.06 0.57
N TYR A 448 -9.86 26.01 0.60
CA TYR A 448 -9.82 27.15 -0.31
C TYR A 448 -8.49 27.16 -1.06
N SER A 449 -8.55 27.42 -2.37
CA SER A 449 -7.34 27.61 -3.19
C SER A 449 -6.72 28.98 -2.94
N LYS A 450 -5.42 29.11 -3.24
CA LYS A 450 -4.72 30.39 -3.26
C LYS A 450 -5.47 31.43 -4.12
N ASP A 451 -5.43 32.69 -3.68
CA ASP A 451 -6.08 33.87 -4.28
C ASP A 451 -7.61 33.83 -4.32
N GLU A 452 -8.22 32.80 -3.73
CA GLU A 452 -9.67 32.69 -3.64
C GLU A 452 -10.20 33.66 -2.56
N LYS A 453 -11.26 34.41 -2.91
CA LYS A 453 -11.94 35.32 -1.98
C LYS A 453 -12.99 34.52 -1.20
N ILE A 454 -12.81 34.41 0.11
CA ILE A 454 -13.74 33.71 1.01
C ILE A 454 -15.02 34.55 1.20
N LEU A 455 -14.84 35.83 1.48
CA LEU A 455 -15.90 36.83 1.67
C LEU A 455 -15.44 38.17 1.07
N LYS A 456 -16.37 38.97 0.55
CA LYS A 456 -16.09 40.37 0.19
C LYS A 456 -16.78 41.32 1.14
N GLU A 457 -16.18 42.50 1.32
CA GLU A 457 -16.78 43.58 2.10
C GLU A 457 -18.21 43.89 1.62
N GLY A 458 -19.17 43.95 2.53
CA GLY A 458 -20.58 44.19 2.23
C GLY A 458 -21.39 42.96 1.78
N GLU A 459 -20.76 41.84 1.43
CA GLU A 459 -21.50 40.60 1.12
C GLU A 459 -22.10 39.97 2.39
N PRO A 460 -23.26 39.29 2.30
CA PRO A 460 -23.88 38.66 3.45
C PRO A 460 -23.04 37.51 4.00
N VAL A 461 -22.71 37.56 5.29
CA VAL A 461 -21.98 36.49 5.97
C VAL A 461 -22.94 35.34 6.27
N GLN A 462 -22.68 34.17 5.70
CA GLN A 462 -23.51 32.97 5.85
C GLN A 462 -22.87 31.88 6.71
N ARG A 463 -21.57 31.98 6.97
CA ARG A 463 -20.83 31.01 7.78
C ARG A 463 -19.67 31.65 8.49
N MET A 464 -19.37 31.11 9.66
CA MET A 464 -18.15 31.39 10.41
C MET A 464 -17.08 30.39 9.97
N VAL A 465 -15.85 30.85 9.75
CA VAL A 465 -14.75 30.02 9.21
C VAL A 465 -13.58 30.03 10.19
N PHE A 466 -13.17 28.86 10.66
CA PHE A 466 -12.04 28.65 11.56
C PHE A 466 -10.83 28.14 10.77
N ILE A 467 -9.73 28.87 10.77
CA ILE A 467 -8.55 28.57 9.94
C ILE A 467 -7.69 27.53 10.67
N VAL A 468 -7.50 26.37 10.04
CA VAL A 468 -6.64 25.28 10.55
C VAL A 468 -5.21 25.47 10.05
N SER A 469 -5.05 25.73 8.75
CA SER A 469 -3.76 25.85 8.08
C SER A 469 -3.83 26.85 6.93
N GLY A 470 -2.72 27.56 6.69
CA GLY A 470 -2.60 28.61 5.69
C GLY A 470 -3.00 29.97 6.25
N SER A 471 -2.89 31.00 5.42
CA SER A 471 -3.10 32.39 5.84
C SER A 471 -4.10 33.12 4.96
N VAL A 472 -4.95 33.93 5.59
CA VAL A 472 -5.99 34.73 4.93
C VAL A 472 -5.69 36.21 5.12
N MET A 473 -5.68 36.97 4.04
CA MET A 473 -5.54 38.43 4.09
C MET A 473 -6.92 39.08 4.22
N ARG A 474 -7.12 39.85 5.29
CA ARG A 474 -8.24 40.76 5.49
C ARG A 474 -7.89 42.13 4.88
N SER A 475 -8.78 42.68 4.06
CA SER A 475 -8.63 43.96 3.37
C SER A 475 -9.88 44.81 3.58
N GLN A 476 -9.70 46.04 4.08
CA GLN A 476 -10.80 46.99 4.34
C GLN A 476 -10.49 48.35 3.72
N ASN A 477 -11.48 48.96 3.06
CA ASN A 477 -11.37 50.30 2.51
C ASN A 477 -11.79 51.34 3.54
N ILE A 478 -10.87 52.23 3.96
CA ILE A 478 -11.17 53.24 4.98
C ILE A 478 -11.57 54.58 4.34
N THR A 479 -10.83 55.04 3.34
CA THR A 479 -11.06 56.30 2.60
C THR A 479 -10.65 56.14 1.15
N LYS A 480 -11.08 57.04 0.24
CA LYS A 480 -10.72 57.00 -1.19
C LYS A 480 -9.20 56.80 -1.35
N GLY A 481 -8.79 55.57 -1.73
CA GLY A 481 -7.40 55.19 -2.00
C GLY A 481 -6.61 54.55 -0.85
N MET A 482 -7.14 54.45 0.38
CA MET A 482 -6.40 53.87 1.52
C MET A 482 -7.02 52.55 1.97
N VAL A 483 -6.25 51.46 1.79
CA VAL A 483 -6.64 50.08 2.11
C VAL A 483 -5.81 49.57 3.27
N THR A 484 -6.46 49.11 4.34
CA THR A 484 -5.76 48.41 5.43
C THR A 484 -5.80 46.91 5.20
N THR A 485 -4.63 46.28 5.22
CA THR A 485 -4.48 44.83 5.11
C THR A 485 -3.97 44.23 6.41
N ILE A 486 -4.57 43.13 6.85
CA ILE A 486 -4.16 42.36 8.04
C ILE A 486 -4.07 40.89 7.63
N LEU A 487 -2.97 40.24 7.98
CA LEU A 487 -2.83 38.79 7.79
C LEU A 487 -3.45 38.06 8.97
N ILE A 488 -4.33 37.10 8.69
CA ILE A 488 -4.91 36.18 9.65
C ILE A 488 -4.18 34.85 9.53
N GLU A 489 -3.49 34.50 10.60
CA GLU A 489 -2.69 33.28 10.73
C GLU A 489 -3.55 32.08 11.18
N PRO A 490 -3.01 30.84 11.10
CA PRO A 490 -3.66 29.65 11.62
C PRO A 490 -4.16 29.80 13.06
N GLY A 491 -5.39 29.34 13.30
CA GLY A 491 -6.11 29.55 14.55
C GLY A 491 -6.97 30.83 14.58
N GLY A 492 -6.82 31.71 13.60
CA GLY A 492 -7.76 32.81 13.40
C GLY A 492 -9.13 32.33 12.91
N PHE A 493 -10.12 33.22 12.97
CA PHE A 493 -11.47 32.98 12.49
C PHE A 493 -12.01 34.18 11.70
N ILE A 494 -13.05 33.93 10.90
CA ILE A 494 -13.73 34.90 10.04
C ILE A 494 -15.24 34.73 10.22
N GLY A 495 -16.02 35.81 10.10
CA GLY A 495 -17.49 35.74 10.13
C GLY A 495 -18.07 35.83 11.53
N ASP A 496 -17.36 36.46 12.46
CA ASP A 496 -17.80 36.71 13.83
C ASP A 496 -19.01 37.64 13.91
N GLU A 497 -19.32 38.36 12.83
CA GLU A 497 -20.54 39.14 12.68
C GLU A 497 -21.81 38.29 12.84
N LEU A 498 -21.73 36.98 12.60
CA LEU A 498 -22.84 36.04 12.79
C LEU A 498 -23.20 35.82 14.26
N VAL A 499 -22.24 35.92 15.18
CA VAL A 499 -22.51 35.62 16.60
C VAL A 499 -23.48 36.64 17.20
N PRO A 500 -23.24 37.97 17.10
CA PRO A 500 -24.23 38.97 17.54
C PRO A 500 -25.54 38.91 16.76
N TRP A 501 -25.51 38.53 15.49
CA TRP A 501 -26.73 38.39 14.67
C TRP A 501 -27.65 37.27 15.20
N CYS A 502 -27.09 36.12 15.58
CA CYS A 502 -27.85 35.01 16.17
C CYS A 502 -28.47 35.37 17.54
N LEU A 503 -27.91 36.36 18.23
CA LEU A 503 -28.38 36.83 19.54
C LEU A 503 -29.41 37.97 19.44
N ARG A 504 -29.69 38.46 18.22
CA ARG A 504 -30.57 39.62 18.02
C ARG A 504 -32.05 39.23 18.11
N MET A 505 -32.83 40.02 18.85
CA MET A 505 -34.28 39.88 18.99
C MET A 505 -35.03 41.20 18.67
N PRO A 506 -36.20 41.17 17.99
CA PRO A 506 -36.69 40.05 17.20
C PRO A 506 -35.69 39.71 16.08
N PHE A 507 -35.74 38.47 15.64
CA PHE A 507 -34.80 37.98 14.64
C PHE A 507 -34.97 38.72 13.31
N VAL A 508 -33.85 38.96 12.63
CA VAL A 508 -33.84 39.61 11.32
C VAL A 508 -33.34 38.60 10.30
N ASP A 509 -34.20 38.18 9.38
CA ASP A 509 -33.88 37.20 8.32
C ASP A 509 -32.77 37.66 7.35
N ARG A 510 -32.31 38.90 7.48
CA ARG A 510 -31.19 39.44 6.72
C ARG A 510 -29.87 39.16 7.43
N PHE A 511 -28.98 38.45 6.74
CA PHE A 511 -27.60 38.20 7.19
C PHE A 511 -26.81 39.50 7.41
N PRO A 512 -25.86 39.50 8.36
CA PRO A 512 -24.99 40.65 8.57
C PRO A 512 -24.03 40.82 7.38
N PRO A 513 -23.73 42.06 6.96
CA PRO A 513 -22.73 42.32 5.92
C PRO A 513 -21.32 42.08 6.47
N SER A 514 -20.43 41.54 5.64
CA SER A 514 -19.02 41.34 5.99
C SER A 514 -18.31 42.67 6.20
N SER A 515 -17.54 42.79 7.29
CA SER A 515 -16.80 44.01 7.63
C SER A 515 -15.60 44.29 6.72
N ALA A 516 -15.11 43.28 5.99
CA ALA A 516 -13.92 43.37 5.15
C ALA A 516 -13.94 42.31 4.04
N THR A 517 -13.02 42.42 3.09
CA THR A 517 -12.75 41.39 2.09
C THR A 517 -11.67 40.45 2.61
N PHE A 518 -11.93 39.15 2.55
CA PHE A 518 -11.02 38.09 3.00
C PHE A 518 -10.57 37.25 1.81
N SER A 519 -9.27 37.26 1.51
CA SER A 519 -8.67 36.54 0.37
C SER A 519 -7.53 35.63 0.82
N CYS A 520 -7.47 34.41 0.30
CA CYS A 520 -6.46 33.42 0.66
C CYS A 520 -5.10 33.78 0.06
N VAL A 521 -4.07 33.94 0.89
CA VAL A 521 -2.68 34.16 0.42
C VAL A 521 -2.03 32.82 0.05
N GLU A 522 -2.37 31.78 0.79
CA GLU A 522 -1.96 30.40 0.60
C GLU A 522 -3.20 29.50 0.47
N PRO A 523 -3.08 28.24 0.03
CA PRO A 523 -4.18 27.28 0.14
C PRO A 523 -4.57 27.10 1.61
N VAL A 524 -5.83 27.39 1.93
CA VAL A 524 -6.34 27.39 3.30
C VAL A 524 -7.19 26.15 3.55
N GLU A 525 -6.93 25.51 4.68
CA GLU A 525 -7.77 24.46 5.24
C GLU A 525 -8.49 25.02 6.46
N ALA A 526 -9.79 24.82 6.53
CA ALA A 526 -10.63 25.47 7.52
C ALA A 526 -11.84 24.61 7.90
N TYR A 527 -12.42 24.89 9.06
CA TYR A 527 -13.75 24.41 9.43
C TYR A 527 -14.77 25.53 9.26
N GLY A 528 -15.91 25.22 8.65
CA GLY A 528 -17.04 26.14 8.50
C GLY A 528 -18.18 25.78 9.45
N LEU A 529 -18.72 26.76 10.16
CA LEU A 529 -19.98 26.66 10.88
C LEU A 529 -21.03 27.52 10.16
N ASP A 530 -22.00 26.86 9.53
CA ASP A 530 -23.06 27.54 8.81
C ASP A 530 -24.02 28.28 9.77
N SER A 531 -24.62 29.37 9.30
CA SER A 531 -25.45 30.27 10.12
C SER A 531 -26.70 29.59 10.70
N ASP A 532 -27.31 28.66 9.96
CA ASP A 532 -28.46 27.85 10.40
C ASP A 532 -28.09 26.97 11.60
N GLN A 533 -26.89 26.40 11.59
CA GLN A 533 -26.38 25.57 12.68
C GLN A 533 -26.04 26.40 13.91
N LEU A 534 -25.41 27.56 13.73
CA LEU A 534 -25.14 28.48 14.84
C LEU A 534 -26.45 29.00 15.46
N GLN A 535 -27.43 29.36 14.62
CA GLN A 535 -28.76 29.79 15.06
C GLN A 535 -29.47 28.71 15.88
N TYR A 536 -29.40 27.45 15.43
CA TYR A 536 -29.95 26.32 16.18
C TYR A 536 -29.33 26.23 17.58
N ILE A 537 -28.01 26.34 17.69
CA ILE A 537 -27.28 26.25 18.97
C ILE A 537 -27.66 27.42 19.89
N THR A 538 -27.67 28.65 19.38
CA THR A 538 -28.00 29.84 20.19
C THR A 538 -29.46 29.82 20.64
N ASN A 539 -30.37 29.28 19.83
CA ASN A 539 -31.77 29.12 20.20
C ASN A 539 -31.96 27.99 21.23
N HIS A 540 -31.24 26.87 21.08
CA HIS A 540 -31.36 25.73 21.99
C HIS A 540 -30.78 26.05 23.38
N PHE A 541 -29.64 26.74 23.44
CA PHE A 541 -28.98 27.15 24.69
C PHE A 541 -29.21 28.63 25.03
N ARG A 542 -30.40 29.14 24.73
CA ARG A 542 -30.73 30.56 24.80
C ARG A 542 -30.42 31.21 26.15
N TYR A 543 -30.67 30.50 27.25
CA TYR A 543 -30.40 31.02 28.60
C TYR A 543 -28.91 31.34 28.82
N THR A 544 -28.01 30.46 28.37
CA THR A 544 -26.56 30.64 28.50
C THR A 544 -26.08 31.84 27.69
N PHE A 545 -26.60 31.99 26.48
CA PHE A 545 -26.24 33.09 25.58
C PHE A 545 -26.82 34.46 25.98
N LEU A 546 -27.91 34.49 26.78
CA LEU A 546 -28.51 35.72 27.32
C LEU A 546 -27.90 36.16 28.66
N ARG A 547 -26.98 35.39 29.25
CA ARG A 547 -26.32 35.76 30.50
C ARG A 547 -25.57 37.09 30.34
N GLY A 548 -25.71 37.99 31.33
CA GLY A 548 -25.18 39.36 31.25
C GLY A 548 -23.67 39.47 30.99
N GLU A 549 -22.89 38.49 31.45
CA GLU A 549 -21.44 38.41 31.21
C GLU A 549 -21.10 38.18 29.73
N LEU A 550 -21.85 37.30 29.06
CA LEU A 550 -21.69 37.03 27.62
C LEU A 550 -22.20 38.21 26.78
N LYS A 551 -23.23 38.93 27.27
CA LYS A 551 -23.71 40.20 26.69
C LYS A 551 -22.64 41.30 26.73
N TYR A 552 -21.85 41.38 27.80
CA TYR A 552 -20.72 42.31 27.87
C TYR A 552 -19.60 41.90 26.89
N LYS A 553 -19.21 40.61 26.87
CA LYS A 553 -18.16 40.13 25.96
C LYS A 553 -18.55 40.30 24.50
N THR A 554 -19.79 40.02 24.12
CA THR A 554 -20.30 40.25 22.75
C THR A 554 -20.19 41.72 22.34
N ARG A 555 -20.56 42.66 23.22
CA ARG A 555 -20.32 44.09 22.97
C ARG A 555 -18.84 44.41 22.86
N TYR A 556 -18.01 43.91 23.78
CA TYR A 556 -16.58 44.20 23.82
C TYR A 556 -15.83 43.71 22.59
N TYR A 557 -16.17 42.53 22.05
CA TYR A 557 -15.51 41.96 20.87
C TYR A 557 -16.16 42.35 19.54
N SER A 558 -17.38 42.89 19.54
CA SER A 558 -18.04 43.34 18.32
C SER A 558 -17.33 44.53 17.68
N SER A 559 -16.93 44.36 16.42
CA SER A 559 -16.33 45.43 15.59
C SER A 559 -17.21 46.69 15.52
N ASN A 560 -18.54 46.53 15.45
CA ASN A 560 -19.48 47.64 15.39
C ASN A 560 -19.51 48.46 16.68
N TRP A 561 -19.50 47.78 17.84
CA TRP A 561 -19.46 48.43 19.15
C TRP A 561 -18.10 49.10 19.41
N ARG A 562 -17.00 48.47 19.02
CA ARG A 562 -15.66 49.06 19.09
C ARG A 562 -15.54 50.31 18.23
N SER A 563 -16.03 50.25 16.99
CA SER A 563 -16.03 51.38 16.07
C SER A 563 -16.90 52.52 16.60
N TRP A 564 -18.09 52.21 17.11
CA TRP A 564 -18.96 53.21 17.75
C TRP A 564 -18.30 53.85 18.97
N ALA A 565 -17.70 53.05 19.86
CA ALA A 565 -17.00 53.54 21.04
C ALA A 565 -15.80 54.43 20.66
N ALA A 566 -14.99 54.00 19.69
CA ALA A 566 -13.86 54.78 19.19
C ALA A 566 -14.31 56.13 18.63
N VAL A 567 -15.38 56.15 17.82
CA VAL A 567 -15.96 57.40 17.28
C VAL A 567 -16.45 58.31 18.41
N ASN A 568 -17.15 57.77 19.41
CA ASN A 568 -17.63 58.57 20.55
C ASN A 568 -16.49 59.12 21.42
N ILE A 569 -15.45 58.33 21.67
CA ILE A 569 -14.25 58.77 22.39
C ILE A 569 -13.54 59.89 21.60
N GLN A 570 -13.35 59.70 20.29
CA GLN A 570 -12.76 60.72 19.42
C GLN A 570 -13.57 62.01 19.43
N PHE A 571 -14.91 61.92 19.45
CA PHE A 571 -15.76 63.11 19.56
C PHE A 571 -15.68 63.79 20.91
N ALA A 572 -15.73 63.04 22.01
CA ALA A 572 -15.59 63.56 23.35
C ALA A 572 -14.25 64.28 23.53
N TRP A 573 -13.16 63.68 23.03
CA TRP A 573 -11.82 64.27 23.01
C TRP A 573 -11.76 65.57 22.21
N ARG A 574 -12.34 65.59 21.00
CA ARG A 574 -12.41 66.81 20.17
C ARG A 574 -13.19 67.93 20.87
N ARG A 575 -14.31 67.61 21.54
CA ARG A 575 -15.08 68.59 22.32
C ARG A 575 -14.31 69.12 23.53
N TYR A 576 -13.60 68.24 24.23
CA TYR A 576 -12.72 68.63 25.33
C TYR A 576 -11.65 69.62 24.85
N LEU A 577 -10.92 69.26 23.79
CA LEU A 577 -9.91 70.12 23.15
C LEU A 577 -10.46 71.48 22.74
N GLN A 578 -11.67 71.55 22.18
CA GLN A 578 -12.33 72.81 21.82
C GLN A 578 -12.63 73.69 23.04
N ARG A 579 -13.05 73.10 24.17
CA ARG A 579 -13.28 73.86 25.41
C ARG A 579 -11.97 74.37 26.02
N THR A 580 -10.98 73.51 26.16
CA THR A 580 -9.68 73.91 26.73
C THR A 580 -8.89 74.88 25.85
N ARG A 581 -9.02 74.81 24.52
CA ARG A 581 -8.41 75.81 23.62
C ARG A 581 -9.24 77.09 23.52
N GLY A 582 -10.57 77.00 23.58
CA GLY A 582 -11.47 78.16 23.63
C GLY A 582 -11.30 79.01 24.90
N ASP A 583 -11.08 78.37 26.05
CA ASP A 583 -10.80 79.06 27.31
C ASP A 583 -9.40 79.70 27.34
N PHE A 584 -8.44 79.16 26.59
CA PHE A 584 -7.11 79.75 26.43
C PHE A 584 -7.15 81.01 25.54
N VAL A 585 -7.97 80.99 24.48
CA VAL A 585 -8.19 82.15 23.60
C VAL A 585 -9.02 83.24 24.29
N ASN A 586 -10.02 82.87 25.09
CA ASN A 586 -10.83 83.85 25.84
C ASN A 586 -10.05 84.51 27.00
N ARG A 587 -9.04 83.85 27.59
CA ARG A 587 -8.13 84.51 28.54
C ARG A 587 -7.10 85.41 27.87
N ALA A 588 -6.69 85.11 26.64
CA ALA A 588 -5.80 85.98 25.87
C ALA A 588 -6.52 87.20 25.26
N ALA A 589 -7.81 87.09 24.96
CA ALA A 589 -8.60 88.16 24.33
C ALA A 589 -9.07 89.27 25.30
N VAL A 590 -8.94 89.10 26.63
CA VAL A 590 -9.29 90.17 27.60
C VAL A 590 -8.17 91.20 27.74
N ASN A 591 -6.96 90.97 27.22
CA ASN A 591 -5.82 91.87 27.36
C ASN A 591 -5.21 92.40 26.03
N GLY A 592 -5.95 92.37 24.92
CA GLY A 592 -5.42 92.90 23.65
C GLY A 592 -6.51 93.45 22.74
N GLY A 593 -6.69 94.77 22.76
CA GLY A 593 -7.40 95.49 21.71
C GLY A 593 -6.59 95.48 20.41
N GLY A 594 -7.26 95.23 19.29
CA GLY A 594 -6.63 95.29 17.97
C GLY A 594 -7.52 94.67 16.89
N SER A 595 -7.95 95.53 15.96
CA SER A 595 -8.69 95.26 14.73
C SER A 595 -8.02 94.23 13.82
N ASP A 596 -8.82 93.37 13.18
CA ASP A 596 -8.85 93.21 11.70
C ASP A 596 -9.91 92.18 11.27
N GLY A 597 -10.60 92.50 10.18
CA GLY A 597 -11.66 91.67 9.60
C GLY A 597 -11.14 90.56 8.69
N ALA A 598 -11.90 89.46 8.61
CA ALA A 598 -12.21 88.72 7.37
C ALA A 598 -13.02 87.44 7.69
N SER A 599 -14.17 87.34 7.04
CA SER A 599 -15.01 86.16 6.79
C SER A 599 -14.40 84.77 7.10
N THR A 600 -14.80 84.19 8.23
CA THR A 600 -14.58 82.75 8.57
C THR A 600 -15.87 82.09 9.10
N SER A 601 -17.05 82.54 8.65
CA SER A 601 -18.33 81.92 9.06
C SER A 601 -18.63 80.58 8.37
N GLY A 602 -17.97 80.26 7.25
CA GLY A 602 -18.24 79.04 6.46
C GLY A 602 -17.49 77.77 6.91
N SER A 603 -16.37 77.90 7.63
CA SER A 603 -15.58 76.73 8.07
C SER A 603 -16.17 76.06 9.32
N SER A 604 -16.69 76.86 10.25
CA SER A 604 -17.26 76.37 11.52
C SER A 604 -18.59 75.63 11.30
N SER A 605 -19.43 76.11 10.39
CA SER A 605 -20.70 75.48 10.03
C SER A 605 -20.50 74.16 9.29
N ASP A 606 -19.54 74.08 8.36
CA ASP A 606 -19.23 72.85 7.62
C ASP A 606 -18.56 71.80 8.52
N HIS A 607 -17.72 72.23 9.47
CA HIS A 607 -17.17 71.33 10.49
C HIS A 607 -18.25 70.82 11.45
N ARG A 608 -19.24 71.66 11.80
CA ARG A 608 -20.42 71.28 12.60
C ARG A 608 -21.34 70.35 11.82
N LEU A 609 -21.57 70.58 10.54
CA LEU A 609 -22.38 69.72 9.66
C LEU A 609 -21.72 68.34 9.49
N ARG A 610 -20.40 68.27 9.29
CA ARG A 610 -19.66 66.99 9.32
C ARG A 610 -19.70 66.33 10.69
N HIS A 611 -19.71 67.10 11.77
CA HIS A 611 -19.86 66.61 13.14
C HIS A 611 -21.26 66.02 13.38
N TYR A 612 -22.32 66.70 12.96
CA TYR A 612 -23.69 66.20 13.00
C TYR A 612 -23.88 65.00 12.09
N ALA A 613 -23.37 65.04 10.86
CA ALA A 613 -23.42 63.91 9.93
C ALA A 613 -22.72 62.68 10.49
N ALA A 614 -21.54 62.82 11.10
CA ALA A 614 -20.85 61.70 11.72
C ALA A 614 -21.50 61.24 13.05
N MET A 615 -22.23 62.12 13.77
CA MET A 615 -23.08 61.74 14.91
C MET A 615 -24.32 60.94 14.46
N PHE A 616 -24.91 61.28 13.31
CA PHE A 616 -26.01 60.53 12.69
C PHE A 616 -25.55 59.24 12.00
N MET A 617 -24.31 59.20 11.48
CA MET A 617 -23.74 58.00 10.85
C MET A 617 -23.14 57.01 11.86
N SER A 618 -22.75 57.44 13.06
CA SER A 618 -22.40 56.54 14.18
C SER A 618 -23.65 56.13 14.96
N ILE A 619 -24.62 55.53 14.28
CA ILE A 619 -25.83 54.99 14.92
C ILE A 619 -25.35 54.09 16.06
N ARG A 620 -25.76 54.40 17.31
CA ARG A 620 -25.52 53.53 18.46
C ARG A 620 -25.96 52.12 18.04
N PRO A 621 -25.04 51.13 18.02
CA PRO A 621 -25.44 49.76 17.75
C PRO A 621 -26.56 49.46 18.73
N LYS A 622 -27.74 49.17 18.20
CA LYS A 622 -28.92 49.08 19.06
C LYS A 622 -28.74 47.86 19.96
N ASP A 623 -28.79 48.10 21.27
CA ASP A 623 -28.98 47.06 22.27
C ASP A 623 -30.40 46.52 22.10
N HIS A 624 -30.57 45.53 21.22
CA HIS A 624 -31.87 44.94 20.91
C HIS A 624 -32.20 43.74 21.80
N LEU A 625 -31.54 43.66 22.95
CA LEU A 625 -31.77 42.65 23.98
C LEU A 625 -32.49 43.22 25.20
N ASP A 626 -32.88 44.50 25.14
CA ASP A 626 -33.72 45.20 26.12
C ASP A 626 -35.07 45.50 25.48
#